data_AF-L8GBH2-F1
#
_entry.id   AF-L8GBH2-F1
#
_cell.length_a   1.000
_cell.length_b   1.000
_cell.length_c   1.000
_cell.angle_alpha   90.00
_cell.angle_beta   90.00
_cell.angle_gamma   90.00
#
_symmetry.space_group_name_H-M   'P 1'
#
loop_
_entity.id
_entity.type
_entity.pdbx_description
1 polymer ?
#
loop_
_entity_poly.entity_id
_entity_poly.type
_entity_poly.pdbx_seq_one_letter_code
_entity_poly.pdbx_strand_id
1 'polypeptide(L)'
;MAKTSAVPPADKIFAGKVFVLQGDFGRFPRTHLNIARLIARHGGRVDSTVTDRTTLLVTTIEEFQKRSSAIEKAISLGKARCRIVQWDYVEDSIFTKNGKPRVISANFHEIQSVLKRQNRLSEAKAIYKKTFIKDANSMKGLADPGLHHVYVDTTAFKYLVVLSCLTKIDSKTRVEKYTLLLFESNASPYTYTVGAKFNRPGAATTYIKEYMVPSTFDVAFRQFRKFFRIKAGIDWDCRLDGVRGGEEAFVYVPPVRGEPRGVMPKDWKEPESNKPDNGLDKQAGSG
;
A
#
# COMPACT_ATOMS: atom_id res chain seq x y z
N MET A 1 1.13 53.82 25.84
CA MET A 1 1.53 52.73 26.78
C MET A 1 2.01 51.54 25.96
N ALA A 2 3.33 51.38 25.84
CA ALA A 2 3.91 50.25 25.10
C ALA A 2 3.95 49.02 26.01
N LYS A 3 3.29 47.93 25.60
CA LYS A 3 3.41 46.62 26.25
C LYS A 3 4.67 45.94 25.73
N THR A 4 5.79 46.16 26.41
CA THR A 4 7.02 45.39 26.20
C THR A 4 6.82 43.99 26.79
N SER A 5 6.43 43.00 25.98
CA SER A 5 6.47 41.61 26.46
C SER A 5 7.92 41.14 26.47
N ALA A 6 8.55 41.15 27.65
CA ALA A 6 9.89 40.60 27.82
C ALA A 6 9.92 39.14 27.37
N VAL A 7 10.91 38.79 26.53
CA VAL A 7 11.15 37.40 26.13
C VAL A 7 11.45 36.59 27.40
N PRO A 8 10.72 35.48 27.67
CA PRO A 8 10.99 34.67 28.85
C PRO A 8 12.45 34.19 28.88
N PRO A 9 13.06 34.04 30.07
CA PRO A 9 14.36 33.37 30.22
C PRO A 9 14.37 32.04 29.47
N ALA A 10 15.52 31.66 28.89
CA ALA A 10 15.63 30.49 28.00
C ALA A 10 15.09 29.18 28.61
N ASP A 11 15.09 29.05 29.94
CA ASP A 11 14.54 27.89 30.65
C ASP A 11 13.02 27.94 30.86
N LYS A 12 12.37 29.11 30.74
CA LYS A 12 10.91 29.30 30.92
C LYS A 12 10.13 29.13 29.62
N ILE A 13 10.43 28.08 28.87
CA ILE A 13 9.83 27.83 27.55
C ILE A 13 8.31 27.68 27.59
N PHE A 14 7.75 27.23 28.70
CA PHE A 14 6.31 27.03 28.86
C PHE A 14 5.60 28.23 29.54
N ALA A 15 6.25 29.38 29.65
CA ALA A 15 5.64 30.58 30.21
C ALA A 15 4.27 30.89 29.56
N GLY A 16 3.24 31.07 30.39
CA GLY A 16 1.87 31.35 29.95
C GLY A 16 1.10 30.14 29.40
N LYS A 17 1.68 28.93 29.45
CA LYS A 17 0.99 27.69 29.07
C LYS A 17 0.38 27.02 30.31
N VAL A 18 -0.88 26.63 30.17
CA VAL A 18 -1.61 25.82 31.16
C VAL A 18 -1.80 24.44 30.57
N PHE A 19 -1.32 23.43 31.29
CA PHE A 19 -1.35 22.03 30.96
C PHE A 19 -2.36 21.30 31.84
N VAL A 20 -2.97 20.27 31.28
CA VAL A 20 -3.67 19.23 32.04
C VAL A 20 -3.11 17.89 31.59
N LEU A 21 -2.89 16.98 32.53
CA LEU A 21 -2.38 15.64 32.27
C LEU A 21 -3.53 14.64 32.43
N GLN A 22 -3.75 13.76 31.45
CA GLN A 22 -4.77 12.72 31.49
C GLN A 22 -4.22 11.38 31.02
N GLY A 23 -4.64 10.29 31.65
CA GLY A 23 -4.21 8.92 31.30
C GLY A 23 -2.99 8.45 32.09
N ASP A 24 -2.60 7.20 31.89
CA ASP A 24 -1.42 6.60 32.54
C ASP A 24 -0.19 6.72 31.64
N PHE A 25 0.76 7.57 32.03
CA PHE A 25 2.01 7.78 31.28
C PHE A 25 3.09 6.73 31.60
N GLY A 26 2.80 5.79 32.50
CA GLY A 26 3.66 4.68 32.88
C GLY A 26 4.47 4.95 34.16
N ARG A 27 5.55 4.18 34.31
CA ARG A 27 6.41 4.21 35.50
C ARG A 27 7.47 5.31 35.40
N PHE A 28 8.20 5.52 36.49
CA PHE A 28 9.33 6.45 36.56
C PHE A 28 10.27 6.28 35.35
N PRO A 29 10.69 7.39 34.69
CA PRO A 29 10.48 8.79 35.06
C PRO A 29 9.16 9.42 34.57
N ARG A 30 8.32 8.70 33.80
CA ARG A 30 7.10 9.24 33.15
C ARG A 30 5.87 9.19 34.05
N THR A 31 6.00 9.55 35.31
CA THR A 31 4.85 9.68 36.21
C THR A 31 4.22 11.07 36.10
N HIS A 32 2.92 11.19 36.39
CA HIS A 32 2.23 12.50 36.46
C HIS A 32 3.00 13.53 37.27
N LEU A 33 3.52 13.13 38.44
CA LEU A 33 4.27 14.00 39.34
C LEU A 33 5.55 14.54 38.68
N ASN A 34 6.32 13.69 38.02
CA ASN A 34 7.56 14.10 37.37
C ASN A 34 7.29 14.98 36.14
N ILE A 35 6.30 14.60 35.34
CA ILE A 35 5.84 15.39 34.19
C ILE A 35 5.42 16.79 34.66
N ALA A 36 4.62 16.89 35.72
CA ALA A 36 4.18 18.16 36.26
C ALA A 36 5.34 19.00 36.81
N ARG A 37 6.29 18.37 37.52
CA ARG A 37 7.51 19.04 38.00
C ARG A 37 8.37 19.58 36.85
N LEU A 38 8.51 18.83 35.76
CA LEU A 38 9.24 19.27 34.56
C LEU A 38 8.56 20.47 33.91
N ILE A 39 7.24 20.41 33.72
CA ILE A 39 6.46 21.53 33.16
C ILE A 39 6.63 22.79 34.04
N ALA A 40 6.50 22.65 35.36
CA ALA A 40 6.62 23.75 36.31
C ALA A 40 8.03 24.37 36.32
N ARG A 41 9.08 23.53 36.31
CA ARG A 41 10.49 23.98 36.21
C ARG A 41 10.72 24.84 34.97
N HIS A 42 10.03 24.52 33.88
CA HIS A 42 10.11 25.25 32.61
C HIS A 42 9.05 26.36 32.46
N GLY A 43 8.45 26.81 33.56
CA GLY A 43 7.57 27.99 33.60
C GLY A 43 6.12 27.75 33.19
N GLY A 44 5.72 26.48 32.97
CA GLY A 44 4.34 26.09 32.71
C GLY A 44 3.55 25.87 34.00
N ARG A 45 2.23 25.90 33.89
CA ARG A 45 1.32 25.56 34.99
C ARG A 45 0.59 24.26 34.67
N VAL A 46 0.44 23.36 35.64
CA VAL A 46 -0.39 22.16 35.51
C VAL A 46 -1.62 22.30 36.41
N ASP A 47 -2.79 22.21 35.81
CA ASP A 47 -4.07 22.17 36.52
C ASP A 47 -4.60 20.73 36.56
N SER A 48 -5.41 20.41 37.57
CA SER A 48 -6.02 19.09 37.74
C SER A 48 -7.21 18.85 36.80
N THR A 49 -7.84 19.92 36.32
CA THR A 49 -9.04 19.85 35.48
C THR A 49 -8.93 20.78 34.27
N VAL A 50 -9.60 20.40 33.18
CA VAL A 50 -9.66 21.21 31.97
C VAL A 50 -10.57 22.42 32.21
N THR A 51 -10.00 23.61 32.10
CA THR A 51 -10.69 24.91 32.16
C THR A 51 -10.53 25.68 30.84
N ASP A 52 -11.22 26.81 30.67
CA ASP A 52 -11.13 27.66 29.46
C ASP A 52 -9.76 28.34 29.27
N ARG A 53 -8.91 28.26 30.30
CA ARG A 53 -7.51 28.71 30.28
C ARG A 53 -6.55 27.62 29.84
N THR A 54 -7.02 26.38 29.72
CA THR A 54 -6.19 25.23 29.31
C THR A 54 -5.71 25.44 27.89
N THR A 55 -4.39 25.41 27.72
CA THR A 55 -3.74 25.57 26.41
C THR A 55 -3.32 24.23 25.82
N LEU A 56 -2.96 23.27 26.66
CA LEU A 56 -2.46 21.97 26.28
C LEU A 56 -3.09 20.90 27.18
N LEU A 57 -3.61 19.85 26.56
CA LEU A 57 -3.98 18.62 27.23
C LEU A 57 -2.98 17.55 26.81
N VAL A 58 -2.15 17.10 27.73
CA VAL A 58 -1.21 16.00 27.51
C VAL A 58 -1.94 14.70 27.85
N THR A 59 -1.99 13.76 26.92
CA THR A 59 -2.72 12.51 27.10
C THR A 59 -2.08 11.34 26.35
N THR A 60 -2.47 10.12 26.69
CA THR A 60 -2.10 8.90 25.95
C THR A 60 -3.13 8.58 24.87
N ILE A 61 -2.76 7.68 23.94
CA ILE A 61 -3.67 7.22 22.89
C ILE A 61 -4.85 6.47 23.52
N GLU A 62 -4.56 5.62 24.50
CA GLU A 62 -5.55 4.79 25.20
C GLU A 62 -6.56 5.67 25.93
N GLU A 63 -6.11 6.71 26.63
CA GLU A 63 -7.02 7.62 27.34
C GLU A 63 -7.85 8.47 26.39
N PHE A 64 -7.27 8.95 25.30
CA PHE A 64 -7.98 9.70 24.27
C PHE A 64 -9.10 8.88 23.62
N GLN A 65 -8.87 7.58 23.39
CA GLN A 65 -9.85 6.67 22.82
C GLN A 65 -11.04 6.42 23.75
N LYS A 66 -10.85 6.47 25.08
CA LYS A 66 -11.94 6.32 26.06
C LYS A 66 -12.92 7.49 26.09
N ARG A 67 -12.58 8.63 25.46
CA ARG A 67 -13.43 9.84 25.44
C ARG A 67 -13.85 10.28 26.86
N SER A 68 -12.92 10.31 27.81
CA SER A 68 -13.22 10.84 29.15
C SER A 68 -13.66 12.31 29.10
N SER A 69 -14.41 12.75 30.11
CA SER A 69 -15.00 14.11 30.15
C SER A 69 -13.96 15.23 29.98
N ALA A 70 -12.74 15.02 30.47
CA ALA A 70 -11.62 15.93 30.26
C ALA A 70 -11.20 16.02 28.78
N ILE A 71 -11.18 14.90 28.06
CA ILE A 71 -10.89 14.84 26.63
C ILE A 71 -11.99 15.54 25.84
N GLU A 72 -13.26 15.25 26.12
CA GLU A 72 -14.39 15.87 25.43
C GLU A 72 -14.41 17.39 25.62
N LYS A 73 -14.16 17.85 26.85
CA LYS A 73 -14.03 19.29 27.14
C LYS A 73 -12.86 19.91 26.40
N ALA A 74 -11.71 19.24 26.32
CA ALA A 74 -10.58 19.76 25.56
C ALA A 74 -10.87 19.84 24.05
N ILE A 75 -11.64 18.88 23.51
CA ILE A 75 -12.07 18.89 22.11
C ILE A 75 -13.04 20.05 21.86
N SER A 76 -14.01 20.29 22.77
CA SER A 76 -15.00 21.36 22.60
C SER A 76 -14.40 22.76 22.64
N LEU A 77 -13.30 22.97 23.38
CA LEU A 77 -12.53 24.22 23.36
C LEU A 77 -11.89 24.50 21.98
N GLY A 78 -11.68 23.46 21.17
CA GLY A 78 -11.12 23.56 19.82
C GLY A 78 -9.60 23.81 19.80
N LYS A 79 -9.00 23.50 18.64
CA LYS A 79 -7.55 23.52 18.43
C LYS A 79 -6.89 24.90 18.65
N ALA A 80 -7.64 25.97 18.41
CA ALA A 80 -7.15 27.34 18.63
C ALA A 80 -6.93 27.65 20.12
N ARG A 81 -7.69 26.99 21.01
CA ARG A 81 -7.61 27.19 22.46
C ARG A 81 -6.81 26.10 23.15
N CYS A 82 -7.18 24.84 22.95
CA CYS A 82 -6.60 23.70 23.63
C CYS A 82 -6.08 22.68 22.61
N ARG A 83 -4.78 22.40 22.65
CA ARG A 83 -4.14 21.38 21.81
C ARG A 83 -4.00 20.08 22.60
N ILE A 84 -4.47 18.98 22.01
CA ILE A 84 -4.39 17.66 22.62
C ILE A 84 -3.16 16.95 22.06
N VAL A 85 -2.18 16.67 22.91
CA VAL A 85 -0.84 16.20 22.53
C VAL A 85 -0.41 15.01 23.38
N GLN A 86 0.57 14.25 22.91
CA GLN A 86 1.24 13.23 23.72
C GLN A 86 2.37 13.82 24.59
N TRP A 87 2.80 13.05 25.60
CA TRP A 87 3.92 13.39 26.48
C TRP A 87 5.18 13.82 25.71
N ASP A 88 5.45 13.18 24.57
CA ASP A 88 6.58 13.48 23.69
C ASP A 88 6.68 14.97 23.32
N TYR A 89 5.56 15.71 23.30
CA TYR A 89 5.59 17.16 23.12
C TYR A 89 6.41 17.87 24.20
N VAL A 90 6.22 17.49 25.46
CA VAL A 90 6.92 18.07 26.61
C VAL A 90 8.36 17.59 26.63
N GLU A 91 8.58 16.29 26.41
CA GLU A 91 9.90 15.68 26.34
C GLU A 91 10.77 16.35 25.28
N ASP A 92 10.29 16.44 24.03
CA ASP A 92 11.03 17.00 22.90
C ASP A 92 11.18 18.53 22.97
N SER A 93 10.31 19.22 23.72
CA SER A 93 10.47 20.65 23.99
C SER A 93 11.61 20.93 24.96
N ILE A 94 11.83 20.04 25.93
CA ILE A 94 12.86 20.19 26.97
C ILE A 94 14.19 19.62 26.46
N PHE A 95 14.18 18.37 26.00
CA PHE A 95 15.35 17.59 25.61
C PHE A 95 15.60 17.70 24.10
N THR A 96 15.80 18.92 23.62
CA THR A 96 16.04 19.14 22.19
C THR A 96 17.41 18.58 21.77
N LYS A 97 17.56 18.21 20.49
CA LYS A 97 18.83 17.72 19.91
C LYS A 97 20.02 18.66 20.11
N ASN A 98 19.76 19.96 20.26
CA ASN A 98 20.80 20.99 20.42
C ASN A 98 21.06 21.33 21.90
N GLY A 99 20.46 20.57 22.85
CA GLY A 99 20.63 20.74 24.29
C GLY A 99 19.96 21.99 24.89
N LYS A 100 19.34 22.84 24.08
CA LYS A 100 18.66 24.06 24.53
C LYS A 100 17.14 23.86 24.51
N PRO A 101 16.44 23.94 25.67
CA PRO A 101 14.99 23.85 25.70
C PRO A 101 14.34 24.90 24.80
N ARG A 102 13.30 24.52 24.06
CA ARG A 102 12.47 25.44 23.28
C ARG A 102 11.07 24.87 23.07
N VAL A 103 10.08 25.75 22.91
CA VAL A 103 8.74 25.31 22.49
C VAL A 103 8.80 24.80 21.06
N ILE A 104 8.49 23.52 20.86
CA ILE A 104 8.35 22.95 19.51
C ILE A 104 6.91 23.14 18.99
N SER A 105 6.73 22.90 17.69
CA SER A 105 5.38 22.84 17.13
C SER A 105 4.66 21.58 17.63
N ALA A 106 3.52 21.75 18.29
CA ALA A 106 2.72 20.61 18.72
C ALA A 106 2.09 19.82 17.55
N ASN A 107 2.20 20.26 16.29
CA ASN A 107 1.53 19.60 15.15
C ASN A 107 1.93 18.13 15.02
N PHE A 108 3.20 17.81 15.30
CA PHE A 108 3.75 16.47 15.17
C PHE A 108 3.35 15.54 16.32
N HIS A 109 3.07 16.11 17.50
CA HIS A 109 2.72 15.42 18.74
C HIS A 109 1.22 15.47 19.04
N GLU A 110 0.45 16.18 18.22
CA GLU A 110 -1.00 16.19 18.30
C GLU A 110 -1.54 14.78 18.12
N ILE A 111 -2.44 14.38 19.01
CA ILE A 111 -2.89 12.99 19.08
C ILE A 111 -3.52 12.52 17.77
N GLN A 112 -4.25 13.40 17.08
CA GLN A 112 -4.82 13.13 15.77
C GLN A 112 -3.75 12.90 14.69
N SER A 113 -2.67 13.69 14.71
CA SER A 113 -1.54 13.55 13.79
C SER A 113 -0.77 12.26 14.05
N VAL A 114 -0.60 11.88 15.32
CA VAL A 114 0.01 10.62 15.73
C VAL A 114 -0.84 9.44 15.25
N LEU A 115 -2.14 9.45 15.52
CA LEU A 115 -3.08 8.40 15.09
C LEU A 115 -3.06 8.23 13.57
N LYS A 116 -3.12 9.33 12.81
CA LYS A 116 -3.03 9.31 11.35
C LYS A 116 -1.73 8.65 10.86
N ARG A 117 -0.61 8.90 11.53
CA ARG A 117 0.69 8.31 11.17
C ARG A 117 0.72 6.81 11.49
N GLN A 118 0.21 6.39 12.65
CA GLN A 118 0.12 4.98 13.01
C GLN A 118 -0.78 4.21 12.03
N ASN A 119 -1.92 4.77 11.65
CA ASN A 119 -2.82 4.16 10.67
C ASN A 119 -2.18 4.00 9.29
N ARG A 120 -1.45 5.01 8.79
CA ARG A 120 -0.71 4.88 7.52
C ARG A 120 0.31 3.76 7.55
N LEU A 121 1.02 3.60 8.67
CA LEU A 121 2.00 2.53 8.82
C LEU A 121 1.34 1.15 8.91
N SER A 122 0.20 1.03 9.59
CA SER A 122 -0.55 -0.23 9.67
C SER A 122 -1.17 -0.61 8.31
N GLU A 123 -1.73 0.35 7.57
CA GLU A 123 -2.22 0.17 6.21
C GLU A 123 -1.11 -0.27 5.27
N ALA A 124 0.05 0.40 5.28
CA ALA A 124 1.20 0.01 4.46
C ALA A 124 1.67 -1.42 4.76
N LYS A 125 1.75 -1.80 6.05
CA LYS A 125 2.07 -3.17 6.46
C LYS A 125 1.03 -4.18 6.00
N ALA A 126 -0.26 -3.84 6.09
CA ALA A 126 -1.35 -4.71 5.64
C ALA A 126 -1.32 -4.90 4.13
N ILE A 127 -1.06 -3.83 3.36
CA ILE A 127 -0.89 -3.89 1.90
C ILE A 127 0.30 -4.78 1.56
N TYR A 128 1.46 -4.57 2.18
CA TYR A 128 2.65 -5.39 1.97
C TYR A 128 2.36 -6.87 2.22
N LYS A 129 1.75 -7.19 3.37
CA LYS A 129 1.38 -8.56 3.74
C LYS A 129 0.41 -9.17 2.72
N LYS A 130 -0.60 -8.41 2.27
CA LYS A 130 -1.58 -8.85 1.27
C LYS A 130 -0.91 -9.14 -0.08
N THR A 131 -0.03 -8.26 -0.54
CA THR A 131 0.71 -8.44 -1.79
C THR A 131 1.64 -9.64 -1.72
N PHE A 132 2.39 -9.80 -0.61
CA PHE A 132 3.25 -10.97 -0.40
C PHE A 132 2.46 -12.28 -0.44
N ILE A 133 1.32 -12.35 0.26
CA ILE A 133 0.45 -13.54 0.24
C ILE A 133 -0.11 -13.80 -1.18
N LYS A 134 -0.52 -12.75 -1.90
CA LYS A 134 -1.01 -12.87 -3.28
C LYS A 134 0.07 -13.46 -4.19
N ASP A 135 1.29 -12.96 -4.08
CA ASP A 135 2.42 -13.41 -4.88
C ASP A 135 2.82 -14.85 -4.52
N ALA A 136 2.93 -15.18 -3.24
CA ALA A 136 3.17 -16.55 -2.79
C ALA A 136 2.09 -17.53 -3.30
N ASN A 137 0.81 -17.15 -3.22
CA ASN A 137 -0.29 -17.94 -3.77
C ASN A 137 -0.22 -18.09 -5.30
N SER A 138 0.22 -17.05 -6.00
CA SER A 138 0.40 -17.10 -7.45
C SER A 138 1.48 -18.10 -7.87
N MET A 139 2.47 -18.36 -7.00
CA MET A 139 3.58 -19.28 -7.24
C MET A 139 3.37 -20.68 -6.64
N LYS A 140 2.38 -20.83 -5.74
CA LYS A 140 2.06 -22.10 -5.04
C LYS A 140 2.10 -23.30 -5.99
N GLY A 141 2.81 -24.35 -5.60
CA GLY A 141 2.93 -25.60 -6.36
C GLY A 141 3.94 -25.56 -7.51
N LEU A 142 4.47 -24.38 -7.89
CA LEU A 142 5.49 -24.23 -8.93
C LEU A 142 6.85 -23.85 -8.35
N ALA A 143 6.93 -22.74 -7.61
CA ALA A 143 8.20 -22.21 -7.10
C ALA A 143 8.07 -21.71 -5.65
N ASP A 144 9.19 -21.69 -4.93
CA ASP A 144 9.29 -21.16 -3.56
C ASP A 144 9.40 -19.62 -3.62
N PRO A 145 8.47 -18.86 -3.00
CA PRO A 145 8.51 -17.40 -2.98
C PRO A 145 9.67 -16.80 -2.16
N GLY A 146 10.36 -17.59 -1.34
CA GLY A 146 11.59 -17.19 -0.66
C GLY A 146 12.82 -17.28 -1.57
N LEU A 147 12.79 -18.15 -2.58
CA LEU A 147 13.92 -18.40 -3.49
C LEU A 147 13.73 -17.80 -4.88
N HIS A 148 12.49 -17.52 -5.26
CA HIS A 148 12.15 -17.02 -6.58
C HIS A 148 11.08 -15.92 -6.47
N HIS A 149 10.96 -15.13 -7.52
CA HIS A 149 9.85 -14.23 -7.75
C HIS A 149 9.43 -14.29 -9.22
N VAL A 150 8.24 -13.76 -9.55
CA VAL A 150 7.83 -13.65 -10.96
C VAL A 150 8.64 -12.55 -11.62
N TYR A 151 9.26 -12.86 -12.76
CA TYR A 151 10.06 -11.92 -13.51
C TYR A 151 9.25 -10.68 -13.90
N VAL A 152 9.88 -9.51 -13.74
CA VAL A 152 9.35 -8.20 -14.12
C VAL A 152 10.35 -7.59 -15.09
N ASP A 153 9.90 -7.20 -16.29
CA ASP A 153 10.79 -6.55 -17.24
C ASP A 153 11.00 -5.05 -16.95
N THR A 154 11.79 -4.42 -17.80
CA THR A 154 12.11 -2.99 -17.77
C THR A 154 10.89 -2.08 -17.94
N THR A 155 9.73 -2.60 -18.38
CA THR A 155 8.48 -1.85 -18.48
C THR A 155 7.63 -1.94 -17.21
N ALA A 156 8.13 -2.63 -16.18
CA ALA A 156 7.38 -3.03 -14.98
C ALA A 156 6.25 -4.04 -15.26
N PHE A 157 6.31 -4.77 -16.38
CA PHE A 157 5.34 -5.82 -16.68
C PHE A 157 5.72 -7.12 -16.00
N LYS A 158 4.78 -7.65 -15.21
CA LYS A 158 4.92 -8.92 -14.50
C LYS A 158 4.54 -10.08 -15.42
N TYR A 159 5.46 -11.02 -15.64
CA TYR A 159 5.24 -12.20 -16.48
C TYR A 159 4.42 -13.29 -15.76
N LEU A 160 3.21 -12.91 -15.34
CA LEU A 160 2.13 -13.77 -14.88
C LEU A 160 0.99 -13.61 -15.88
N VAL A 161 0.99 -14.44 -16.90
CA VAL A 161 0.08 -14.35 -18.05
C VAL A 161 -1.09 -15.31 -17.86
N VAL A 162 -2.30 -14.80 -18.03
CA VAL A 162 -3.52 -15.60 -17.97
C VAL A 162 -4.04 -15.82 -19.38
N LEU A 163 -4.22 -17.09 -19.75
CA LEU A 163 -4.88 -17.52 -20.98
C LEU A 163 -6.19 -18.21 -20.59
N SER A 164 -7.31 -17.81 -21.19
CA SER A 164 -8.62 -18.40 -20.91
C SER A 164 -9.31 -18.86 -22.18
N CYS A 165 -9.90 -20.05 -22.13
CA CYS A 165 -10.75 -20.57 -23.19
C CYS A 165 -12.17 -20.79 -22.65
N LEU A 166 -13.17 -20.45 -23.46
CA LEU A 166 -14.58 -20.70 -23.17
C LEU A 166 -15.05 -21.85 -24.05
N THR A 167 -15.35 -22.98 -23.44
CA THR A 167 -15.90 -24.14 -24.16
C THR A 167 -17.36 -24.32 -23.78
N LYS A 168 -18.24 -24.43 -24.78
CA LYS A 168 -19.65 -24.77 -24.57
C LYS A 168 -19.80 -26.28 -24.76
N ILE A 169 -20.08 -26.99 -23.68
CA ILE A 169 -20.37 -28.43 -23.72
C ILE A 169 -21.74 -28.62 -23.05
N ASP A 170 -22.68 -29.27 -23.73
CA ASP A 170 -24.03 -29.59 -23.22
C ASP A 170 -24.77 -28.39 -22.60
N SER A 171 -24.82 -27.26 -23.34
CA SER A 171 -25.47 -26.01 -22.91
C SER A 171 -24.88 -25.37 -21.65
N LYS A 172 -23.75 -25.87 -21.14
CA LYS A 172 -22.99 -25.30 -20.01
C LYS A 172 -21.68 -24.70 -20.50
N THR A 173 -21.47 -23.42 -20.21
CA THR A 173 -20.19 -22.74 -20.48
C THR A 173 -19.16 -23.15 -19.43
N ARG A 174 -18.06 -23.75 -19.86
CA ARG A 174 -16.89 -24.03 -19.02
C ARG A 174 -15.79 -23.03 -19.34
N VAL A 175 -15.17 -22.50 -18.29
CA VAL A 175 -14.00 -21.62 -18.41
C VAL A 175 -12.77 -22.41 -18.00
N GLU A 176 -11.90 -22.68 -18.95
CA GLU A 176 -10.59 -23.26 -18.67
C GLU A 176 -9.54 -22.16 -18.66
N LYS A 177 -8.55 -22.29 -17.77
CA LYS A 177 -7.55 -21.25 -17.56
C LYS A 177 -6.16 -21.82 -17.40
N TYR A 178 -5.23 -21.32 -18.20
CA TYR A 178 -3.80 -21.39 -17.92
C TYR A 178 -3.32 -20.10 -17.25
N THR A 179 -2.55 -20.23 -16.18
CA THR A 179 -1.70 -19.15 -15.66
C THR A 179 -0.26 -19.54 -15.95
N LEU A 180 0.38 -18.88 -16.91
CA LEU A 180 1.77 -19.07 -17.32
C LEU A 180 2.66 -18.07 -16.57
N LEU A 181 3.74 -18.54 -15.97
CA LEU A 181 4.65 -17.72 -15.18
C LEU A 181 6.10 -17.91 -15.65
N LEU A 182 6.83 -16.80 -15.76
CA LEU A 182 8.28 -16.78 -15.85
C LEU A 182 8.83 -16.36 -14.48
N PHE A 183 9.68 -17.19 -13.89
CA PHE A 183 10.32 -16.94 -12.59
C PHE A 183 11.76 -16.49 -12.78
N GLU A 184 12.21 -15.61 -11.88
CA GLU A 184 13.61 -15.25 -11.67
C GLU A 184 14.01 -15.70 -10.25
N SER A 185 15.18 -16.30 -10.10
CA SER A 185 15.73 -16.68 -8.78
C SER A 185 16.24 -15.45 -8.03
N ASN A 186 16.17 -15.47 -6.71
CA ASN A 186 16.73 -14.41 -5.85
C ASN A 186 18.27 -14.51 -5.69
N ALA A 187 18.91 -15.50 -6.33
CA ALA A 187 20.36 -15.72 -6.29
C ALA A 187 21.12 -14.80 -7.27
N SER A 188 22.43 -14.65 -7.07
CA SER A 188 23.32 -13.99 -8.04
C SER A 188 24.40 -15.00 -8.48
N PRO A 189 24.55 -15.29 -9.79
CA PRO A 189 23.75 -14.78 -10.91
C PRO A 189 22.30 -15.29 -10.91
N TYR A 190 21.40 -14.55 -11.55
CA TYR A 190 20.00 -14.93 -11.69
C TYR A 190 19.84 -16.14 -12.62
N THR A 191 18.90 -17.01 -12.28
CA THR A 191 18.43 -18.11 -13.13
C THR A 191 16.93 -17.96 -13.36
N TYR A 192 16.46 -18.48 -14.50
CA TYR A 192 15.08 -18.31 -14.95
C TYR A 192 14.41 -19.65 -15.22
N THR A 193 13.13 -19.77 -14.89
CA THR A 193 12.33 -20.98 -15.13
C THR A 193 10.90 -20.63 -15.56
N VAL A 194 10.24 -21.54 -16.28
CA VAL A 194 8.85 -21.35 -16.73
C VAL A 194 7.97 -22.44 -16.16
N GLY A 195 6.86 -22.05 -15.55
CA GLY A 195 5.84 -22.97 -15.06
C GLY A 195 4.44 -22.51 -15.43
N ALA A 196 3.48 -23.42 -15.47
CA ALA A 196 2.09 -23.06 -15.68
C ALA A 196 1.13 -23.78 -14.73
N LYS A 197 0.01 -23.12 -14.41
CA LYS A 197 -1.11 -23.70 -13.67
C LYS A 197 -2.28 -23.86 -14.62
N PHE A 198 -2.87 -25.03 -14.66
CA PHE A 198 -4.10 -25.28 -15.41
C PHE A 198 -5.27 -25.48 -14.44
N ASN A 199 -6.34 -24.74 -14.66
CA ASN A 199 -7.56 -24.81 -13.86
C ASN A 199 -8.75 -25.04 -14.78
N ARG A 200 -9.63 -25.97 -14.39
CA ARG A 200 -10.91 -26.23 -15.06
C ARG A 200 -11.99 -26.58 -14.03
N PRO A 201 -13.26 -26.32 -14.32
CA PRO A 201 -14.34 -26.58 -13.37
C PRO A 201 -14.41 -28.06 -12.96
N GLY A 202 -14.59 -28.31 -11.66
CA GLY A 202 -14.75 -29.67 -11.12
C GLY A 202 -13.45 -30.50 -11.04
N ALA A 203 -12.28 -29.92 -11.33
CA ALA A 203 -11.00 -30.62 -11.22
C ALA A 203 -10.01 -29.86 -10.33
N ALA A 204 -9.08 -30.59 -9.71
CA ALA A 204 -7.95 -30.00 -9.02
C ALA A 204 -7.03 -29.25 -10.00
N THR A 205 -6.33 -28.22 -9.51
CA THR A 205 -5.34 -27.48 -10.30
C THR A 205 -4.19 -28.40 -10.71
N THR A 206 -3.91 -28.45 -12.01
CA THR A 206 -2.74 -29.15 -12.54
C THR A 206 -1.55 -28.20 -12.64
N TYR A 207 -0.39 -28.62 -12.17
CA TYR A 207 0.86 -27.86 -12.26
C TYR A 207 1.74 -28.43 -13.37
N ILE A 208 2.03 -27.62 -14.38
CA ILE A 208 2.89 -27.99 -15.49
C ILE A 208 4.30 -27.51 -15.16
N LYS A 209 5.18 -28.49 -14.91
CA LYS A 209 6.57 -28.30 -14.49
C LYS A 209 7.60 -28.71 -15.53
N GLU A 210 7.15 -29.20 -16.70
CA GLU A 210 8.02 -29.71 -17.76
C GLU A 210 9.07 -28.68 -18.23
N TYR A 211 8.74 -27.39 -18.15
CA TYR A 211 9.61 -26.29 -18.56
C TYR A 211 10.37 -25.65 -17.38
N MET A 212 10.29 -26.22 -16.17
CA MET A 212 10.91 -25.68 -14.96
C MET A 212 12.37 -26.15 -14.80
N VAL A 213 13.19 -25.87 -15.82
CA VAL A 213 14.63 -26.12 -15.79
C VAL A 213 15.36 -24.78 -15.64
N PRO A 214 16.12 -24.55 -14.55
CA PRO A 214 16.88 -23.31 -14.37
C PRO A 214 17.81 -23.07 -15.55
N SER A 215 17.71 -21.89 -16.15
CA SER A 215 18.48 -21.53 -17.34
C SER A 215 18.69 -20.02 -17.44
N THR A 216 19.41 -19.58 -18.47
CA THR A 216 19.53 -18.16 -18.81
C THR A 216 18.18 -17.59 -19.26
N PHE A 217 18.04 -16.26 -19.19
CA PHE A 217 16.80 -15.58 -19.55
C PHE A 217 16.32 -15.94 -20.96
N ASP A 218 17.21 -15.95 -21.96
CA ASP A 218 16.87 -16.21 -23.36
C ASP A 218 16.32 -17.63 -23.58
N VAL A 219 16.85 -18.62 -22.85
CA VAL A 219 16.41 -20.02 -22.92
C VAL A 219 15.04 -20.15 -22.28
N ALA A 220 14.87 -19.66 -21.04
CA ALA A 220 13.59 -19.69 -20.35
C ALA A 220 12.51 -18.91 -21.12
N PHE A 221 12.84 -17.74 -21.67
CA PHE A 221 11.90 -16.93 -22.43
C PHE A 221 11.51 -17.57 -23.77
N ARG A 222 12.41 -18.32 -24.42
CA ARG A 222 12.04 -19.16 -25.57
C ARG A 222 11.01 -20.22 -25.19
N GLN A 223 11.16 -20.88 -24.04
CA GLN A 223 10.17 -21.85 -23.55
C GLN A 223 8.83 -21.19 -23.20
N PHE A 224 8.87 -20.00 -22.60
CA PHE A 224 7.68 -19.20 -22.32
C PHE A 224 6.90 -18.90 -23.61
N ARG A 225 7.57 -18.37 -24.64
CA ARG A 225 6.95 -18.06 -25.93
C ARG A 225 6.43 -19.32 -26.63
N LYS A 226 7.17 -20.43 -26.56
CA LYS A 226 6.74 -21.73 -27.09
C LYS A 226 5.44 -22.19 -26.42
N PHE A 227 5.37 -22.18 -25.10
CA PHE A 227 4.15 -22.58 -24.38
C PHE A 227 2.98 -21.66 -24.73
N PHE A 228 3.20 -20.34 -24.71
CA PHE A 228 2.18 -19.36 -25.08
C PHE A 228 1.62 -19.65 -26.47
N ARG A 229 2.49 -19.84 -27.48
CA ARG A 229 2.08 -20.15 -28.85
C ARG A 229 1.31 -21.45 -28.96
N ILE A 230 1.73 -22.52 -28.27
CA ILE A 230 1.03 -23.80 -28.27
C ILE A 230 -0.41 -23.65 -27.75
N LYS A 231 -0.64 -22.79 -26.75
CA LYS A 231 -1.96 -22.63 -26.12
C LYS A 231 -2.81 -21.55 -26.76
N ALA A 232 -2.22 -20.44 -27.19
CA ALA A 232 -2.92 -19.29 -27.74
C ALA A 232 -2.98 -19.27 -29.27
N GLY A 233 -2.19 -20.11 -29.94
CA GLY A 233 -2.13 -20.21 -31.40
C GLY A 233 -1.55 -18.97 -32.10
N ILE A 234 -0.99 -18.03 -31.35
CA ILE A 234 -0.34 -16.82 -31.86
C ILE A 234 1.03 -16.64 -31.20
N ASP A 235 1.96 -16.00 -31.88
CA ASP A 235 3.27 -15.66 -31.30
C ASP A 235 3.11 -14.61 -30.19
N TRP A 236 3.99 -14.68 -29.18
CA TRP A 236 3.99 -13.73 -28.05
C TRP A 236 4.13 -12.27 -28.49
N ASP A 237 4.92 -12.02 -29.54
CA ASP A 237 5.14 -10.66 -30.05
C ASP A 237 3.88 -10.10 -30.75
N CYS A 238 2.96 -10.98 -31.18
CA CYS A 238 1.66 -10.63 -31.77
C CYS A 238 0.51 -10.57 -30.75
N ARG A 239 0.78 -10.76 -29.45
CA ARG A 239 -0.25 -10.89 -28.40
C ARG A 239 -1.19 -9.68 -28.26
N LEU A 240 -0.80 -8.52 -28.80
CA LEU A 240 -1.55 -7.27 -28.74
C LEU A 240 -2.18 -6.88 -30.08
N ASP A 241 -2.01 -7.69 -31.13
CA ASP A 241 -2.44 -7.35 -32.49
C ASP A 241 -3.94 -7.63 -32.73
N GLY A 242 -4.64 -8.17 -31.73
CA GLY A 242 -6.05 -8.56 -31.84
C GLY A 242 -6.29 -9.86 -32.61
N VAL A 243 -5.22 -10.53 -33.06
CA VAL A 243 -5.27 -11.82 -33.77
C VAL A 243 -5.65 -12.95 -32.81
N ARG A 244 -6.45 -13.92 -33.28
CA ARG A 244 -6.84 -15.12 -32.53
C ARG A 244 -6.28 -16.38 -33.17
N GLY A 245 -5.82 -17.33 -32.36
CA GLY A 245 -5.21 -18.58 -32.82
C GLY A 245 -6.18 -19.70 -33.22
N GLY A 246 -7.44 -19.38 -33.52
CA GLY A 246 -8.51 -20.36 -33.83
C GLY A 246 -9.59 -20.47 -32.74
N GLU A 247 -10.63 -21.27 -32.99
CA GLU A 247 -11.79 -21.42 -32.08
C GLU A 247 -11.46 -22.14 -30.77
N GLU A 248 -10.54 -23.10 -30.79
CA GLU A 248 -10.13 -23.87 -29.60
C GLU A 248 -8.97 -23.23 -28.83
N ALA A 249 -8.38 -22.15 -29.37
CA ALA A 249 -7.22 -21.51 -28.78
C ALA A 249 -7.58 -20.70 -27.52
N PHE A 250 -6.69 -20.72 -26.53
CA PHE A 250 -6.84 -19.91 -25.34
C PHE A 250 -6.55 -18.44 -25.64
N VAL A 251 -7.41 -17.56 -25.15
CA VAL A 251 -7.30 -16.12 -25.39
C VAL A 251 -6.50 -15.46 -24.28
N TYR A 252 -5.49 -14.69 -24.66
CA TYR A 252 -4.81 -13.76 -23.76
C TYR A 252 -5.61 -12.48 -23.61
N VAL A 253 -5.82 -12.04 -22.37
CA VAL A 253 -6.40 -10.72 -22.08
C VAL A 253 -5.28 -9.83 -21.56
N PRO A 254 -4.83 -8.82 -22.32
CA PRO A 254 -3.78 -7.92 -21.87
C PRO A 254 -4.26 -7.00 -20.75
N PRO A 255 -3.34 -6.46 -19.94
CA PRO A 255 -3.63 -5.35 -19.01
C PRO A 255 -4.32 -4.18 -19.69
N VAL A 256 -5.02 -3.35 -18.89
CA VAL A 256 -5.77 -2.20 -19.41
C VAL A 256 -4.83 -1.23 -20.12
N ARG A 257 -5.34 -0.49 -21.12
CA ARG A 257 -4.53 0.50 -21.84
C ARG A 257 -3.98 1.53 -20.84
N GLY A 258 -2.66 1.78 -20.89
CA GLY A 258 -1.95 2.63 -19.92
C GLY A 258 -1.23 1.85 -18.81
N GLU A 259 -1.51 0.56 -18.63
CA GLU A 259 -0.71 -0.32 -17.78
C GLU A 259 0.45 -0.95 -18.55
N PRO A 260 1.53 -1.38 -17.87
CA PRO A 260 2.60 -2.17 -18.50
C PRO A 260 2.05 -3.39 -19.24
N ARG A 261 2.49 -3.61 -20.48
CA ARG A 261 2.10 -4.77 -21.32
C ARG A 261 3.29 -5.60 -21.79
N GLY A 262 4.45 -5.32 -21.23
CA GLY A 262 5.72 -5.96 -21.53
C GLY A 262 6.46 -5.32 -22.70
N VAL A 263 7.73 -5.67 -22.83
CA VAL A 263 8.55 -5.24 -23.98
C VAL A 263 7.89 -5.65 -25.31
N MET A 264 7.88 -4.71 -26.25
CA MET A 264 7.41 -4.91 -27.63
C MET A 264 8.56 -4.71 -28.62
N PRO A 265 8.47 -5.28 -29.83
CA PRO A 265 9.38 -4.95 -30.92
C PRO A 265 9.43 -3.44 -31.16
N LYS A 266 10.61 -2.92 -31.51
CA LYS A 266 10.87 -1.48 -31.65
C LYS A 266 9.91 -0.77 -32.60
N ASP A 267 9.45 -1.47 -33.64
CA ASP A 267 8.59 -0.92 -34.69
C ASP A 267 7.10 -1.23 -34.49
N TRP A 268 6.72 -1.81 -33.36
CA TRP A 268 5.32 -2.14 -33.07
C TRP A 268 4.50 -0.87 -32.81
N LYS A 269 3.32 -0.78 -33.45
CA LYS A 269 2.36 0.30 -33.27
C LYS A 269 1.05 -0.27 -32.74
N GLU A 270 0.48 0.38 -31.73
CA GLU A 270 -0.78 -0.08 -31.14
C GLU A 270 -1.92 0.04 -32.16
N PRO A 271 -2.69 -1.03 -32.40
CA PRO A 271 -3.86 -0.97 -33.27
C PRO A 271 -4.88 0.07 -32.77
N GLU A 272 -5.45 0.85 -33.68
CA GLU A 272 -6.56 1.73 -33.37
C GLU A 272 -7.78 0.88 -32.95
N SER A 273 -8.44 1.26 -31.86
CA SER A 273 -9.61 0.53 -31.39
C SER A 273 -10.75 0.72 -32.39
N ASN A 274 -11.06 -0.30 -33.19
CA ASN A 274 -12.34 -0.34 -33.87
C ASN A 274 -13.43 -0.37 -32.80
N LYS A 275 -14.16 0.73 -32.64
CA LYS A 275 -15.47 0.67 -32.00
C LYS A 275 -16.29 -0.37 -32.76
N PRO A 276 -17.07 -1.23 -32.07
CA PRO A 276 -18.05 -2.03 -32.78
C PRO A 276 -18.99 -1.06 -33.50
N ASP A 277 -19.05 -1.20 -34.82
CA ASP A 277 -20.03 -0.52 -35.66
C ASP A 277 -21.40 -1.04 -35.23
N ASN A 278 -22.12 -0.26 -34.42
CA ASN A 278 -23.54 -0.50 -34.13
C ASN A 278 -24.32 -0.10 -35.40
N GLY A 279 -24.15 -0.89 -36.45
CA GLY A 279 -24.96 -0.83 -37.66
C GLY A 279 -26.30 -1.51 -37.41
N LEU A 280 -27.20 -0.84 -36.68
CA LEU A 280 -28.63 -1.11 -36.72
C LEU A 280 -29.39 0.22 -36.67
N ASP A 281 -30.40 0.29 -37.54
CA ASP A 281 -31.43 1.32 -37.70
C ASP A 281 -31.11 2.60 -38.49
N LYS A 282 -31.20 2.48 -39.81
CA LYS A 282 -32.11 3.35 -40.62
C LYS A 282 -32.66 2.58 -41.83
N GLN A 283 -33.80 1.92 -41.65
CA GLN A 283 -34.81 1.81 -42.70
C GLN A 283 -36.16 2.25 -42.12
N ALA A 284 -36.46 3.53 -42.34
CA ALA A 284 -37.83 4.03 -42.37
C ALA A 284 -37.88 5.11 -43.45
N GLY A 285 -38.64 4.86 -44.51
CA GLY A 285 -38.99 5.85 -45.53
C GLY A 285 -38.81 5.35 -46.96
N SER A 286 -39.92 4.86 -47.55
CA SER A 286 -40.51 5.32 -48.81
C SER A 286 -40.93 4.18 -49.74
N GLY A 287 -42.24 4.07 -49.98
CA GLY A 287 -42.86 3.20 -50.98
C GLY A 287 -44.14 2.59 -50.47
#